data_AF-A0A973PAS3-F1
#
_entry.id   AF-A0A973PAS3-F1
#
_cell.length_a   1.000
_cell.length_b   1.000
_cell.length_c   1.000
_cell.angle_alpha   90.00
_cell.angle_beta   90.00
_cell.angle_gamma   90.00
#
_symmetry.space_group_name_H-M   'P 1'
#
loop_
_entity.id
_entity.type
_entity.pdbx_description
1 polymer ?
#
loop_
_entity_poly.entity_id
_entity_poly.type
_entity_poly.pdbx_seq_one_letter_code
_entity_poly.pdbx_strand_id
1 'polypeptide(L)'
;MKLAWMIAAMAAAAPQVWAAVPPGPHTVPGSALSCVAVSPTGRPLTFTPGIGLTPRRLSARGNLLLTGCASADGTGAFLRSGWVTLKGTAQASCTSAQRVRGTARVTWFGADGRPVGTSEVRTKADRLATRSPADSLLSGTVVSGPLARERVSGSITPAMALLGCATRGMKSLAAAGRVTFG
;
A
#
# COMPACT_ATOMS: atom_id res chain seq x y z
N MET A 1 48.34 20.87 57.13
CA MET A 1 47.87 19.64 56.45
C MET A 1 46.83 20.07 55.43
N LYS A 2 47.13 19.96 54.13
CA LYS A 2 46.37 20.59 53.03
C LYS A 2 45.41 19.58 52.39
N LEU A 3 44.13 19.94 52.31
CA LEU A 3 43.10 19.27 51.52
C LEU A 3 43.41 19.41 50.01
N ALA A 4 43.33 18.31 49.27
CA ALA A 4 43.23 18.30 47.81
C ALA A 4 42.04 17.43 47.41
N TRP A 5 41.04 18.07 46.80
CA TRP A 5 39.82 17.45 46.29
C TRP A 5 40.09 16.74 44.95
N MET A 6 39.63 15.49 44.82
CA MET A 6 39.45 14.82 43.53
C MET A 6 38.01 15.04 43.06
N ILE A 7 37.85 15.66 41.89
CA ILE A 7 36.57 15.79 41.19
C ILE A 7 36.44 14.56 40.28
N ALA A 8 35.50 13.67 40.60
CA ALA A 8 35.09 12.57 39.73
C ALA A 8 34.03 13.09 38.74
N ALA A 9 34.37 13.11 37.45
CA ALA A 9 33.43 13.40 36.38
C ALA A 9 32.59 12.15 36.06
N MET A 10 31.32 12.15 36.45
CA MET A 10 30.34 11.16 35.99
C MET A 10 29.97 11.47 34.53
N ALA A 11 30.43 10.63 33.60
CA ALA A 11 29.95 10.63 32.22
C ALA A 11 28.56 9.98 32.19
N ALA A 12 27.51 10.80 32.08
CA ALA A 12 26.15 10.32 31.85
C ALA A 12 26.05 9.77 30.41
N ALA A 13 25.97 8.45 30.28
CA ALA A 13 25.61 7.80 29.03
C ALA A 13 24.13 8.08 28.73
N ALA A 14 23.86 8.99 27.78
CA ALA A 14 22.51 9.22 27.31
C ALA A 14 22.01 7.99 26.50
N PRO A 15 20.77 7.54 26.68
CA PRO A 15 20.19 6.49 25.85
C PRO A 15 20.09 6.99 24.41
N GLN A 16 20.75 6.29 23.49
CA GLN A 16 20.58 6.51 22.06
C GLN A 16 19.17 6.05 21.68
N VAL A 17 18.24 6.99 21.71
CA VAL A 17 16.92 6.82 21.11
C VAL A 17 17.19 6.71 19.61
N TRP A 18 17.05 5.50 19.05
CA TRP A 18 16.87 5.34 17.61
C TRP A 18 15.64 6.15 17.22
N ALA A 19 15.87 7.36 16.72
CA ALA A 19 14.84 8.10 16.02
C ALA A 19 14.42 7.22 14.84
N ALA A 20 13.23 6.62 14.94
CA ALA A 20 12.55 6.06 13.80
C ALA A 20 12.46 7.17 12.75
N VAL A 21 13.28 7.06 11.69
CA VAL A 21 13.17 7.94 10.54
C VAL A 21 11.74 7.77 10.04
N PRO A 22 10.89 8.83 10.08
CA PRO A 22 9.57 8.72 9.48
C PRO A 22 9.78 8.34 8.01
N PRO A 23 8.99 7.41 7.44
CA PRO A 23 9.11 7.09 6.03
C PRO A 23 8.90 8.38 5.24
N GLY A 24 10.00 8.92 4.70
CA GLY A 24 9.96 10.12 3.88
C GLY A 24 9.03 9.86 2.71
N PRO A 25 8.30 10.88 2.22
CA PRO A 25 7.49 10.71 1.02
C PRO A 25 8.42 10.28 -0.11
N HIS A 26 8.27 9.04 -0.58
CA HIS A 26 8.80 8.62 -1.87
C HIS A 26 7.93 9.29 -2.93
N THR A 27 8.16 10.58 -3.14
CA THR A 27 7.61 11.30 -4.28
C THR A 27 8.35 10.78 -5.49
N VAL A 28 7.75 9.84 -6.22
CA VAL A 28 8.26 9.46 -7.54
C VAL A 28 8.17 10.72 -8.41
N PRO A 29 9.30 11.29 -8.87
CA PRO A 29 9.26 12.47 -9.72
C PRO A 29 8.46 12.13 -10.98
N GLY A 30 7.43 12.93 -11.29
CA GLY A 30 6.54 12.70 -12.44
C GLY A 30 5.28 11.90 -12.16
N SER A 31 4.85 11.75 -10.90
CA SER A 31 3.55 11.13 -10.61
C SER A 31 2.37 12.08 -10.87
N ALA A 32 1.49 11.65 -11.77
CA ALA A 32 0.21 12.29 -12.07
C ALA A 32 -0.69 12.46 -10.85
N LEU A 33 -0.69 11.49 -9.93
CA LEU A 33 -1.51 11.53 -8.72
C LEU A 33 -0.95 10.62 -7.61
N SER A 34 -0.92 11.07 -6.36
CA SER A 34 -0.62 10.23 -5.19
C SER A 34 -1.74 10.32 -4.16
N CYS A 35 -2.20 9.19 -3.65
CA CYS A 35 -3.28 9.07 -2.67
C CYS A 35 -2.90 8.13 -1.51
N VAL A 36 -3.46 8.39 -0.33
CA VAL A 36 -3.49 7.41 0.77
C VAL A 36 -4.59 6.40 0.50
N ALA A 37 -4.29 5.11 0.63
CA ALA A 37 -5.24 4.02 0.43
C ALA A 37 -5.51 3.28 1.73
N VAL A 38 -6.77 3.00 2.02
CA VAL A 38 -7.19 2.26 3.22
C VAL A 38 -8.39 1.35 2.92
N SER A 39 -8.40 0.14 3.47
CA SER A 39 -9.59 -0.72 3.44
C SER A 39 -10.64 -0.17 4.41
N PRO A 40 -11.90 0.08 3.99
CA PRO A 40 -12.95 0.55 4.89
C PRO A 40 -13.21 -0.45 6.03
N THR A 41 -13.62 0.07 7.19
CA THR A 41 -14.01 -0.76 8.35
C THR A 41 -15.14 -1.73 7.96
N GLY A 42 -14.97 -3.00 8.30
CA GLY A 42 -15.92 -4.06 7.93
C GLY A 42 -15.87 -4.50 6.45
N ARG A 43 -14.97 -3.92 5.63
CA ARG A 43 -14.78 -4.29 4.21
C ARG A 43 -13.30 -4.58 3.89
N PRO A 44 -12.69 -5.59 4.55
CA PRO A 44 -11.32 -5.95 4.29
C PRO A 44 -11.14 -6.52 2.88
N LEU A 45 -9.89 -6.64 2.43
CA LEU A 45 -9.55 -7.52 1.34
C LEU A 45 -9.83 -8.96 1.77
N THR A 46 -10.35 -9.79 0.87
CA THR A 46 -10.70 -11.18 1.12
C THR A 46 -10.02 -12.10 0.11
N PHE A 47 -9.62 -13.29 0.56
CA PHE A 47 -8.89 -14.28 -0.23
C PHE A 47 -9.59 -15.63 -0.20
N THR A 48 -9.80 -16.20 -1.38
CA THR A 48 -10.46 -17.51 -1.54
C THR A 48 -9.68 -18.40 -2.52
N PRO A 49 -9.12 -19.53 -2.07
CA PRO A 49 -8.93 -19.93 -0.67
C PRO A 49 -8.05 -18.94 0.10
N GLY A 50 -8.05 -19.05 1.43
CA GLY A 50 -7.15 -18.27 2.27
C GLY A 50 -5.67 -18.53 1.95
N ILE A 51 -4.85 -17.51 2.13
CA ILE A 51 -3.39 -17.59 2.00
C ILE A 51 -2.85 -18.48 3.11
N GLY A 52 -1.81 -19.26 2.81
CA GLY A 52 -1.05 -19.99 3.82
C GLY A 52 0.39 -20.18 3.39
N LEU A 53 1.11 -21.10 4.02
CA LEU A 53 2.53 -21.35 3.74
C LEU A 53 2.79 -21.88 2.32
N THR A 54 1.95 -22.81 1.85
CA THR A 54 2.10 -23.38 0.51
C THR A 54 1.53 -22.43 -0.54
N PRO A 55 2.30 -22.09 -1.60
CA PRO A 55 1.80 -21.31 -2.72
C PRO A 55 0.60 -21.98 -3.37
N ARG A 56 -0.51 -21.26 -3.46
CA ARG A 56 -1.74 -21.75 -4.08
C ARG A 56 -2.38 -20.67 -4.94
N ARG A 57 -3.14 -21.09 -5.95
CA ARG A 57 -3.97 -20.15 -6.70
C ARG A 57 -5.12 -19.71 -5.79
N LEU A 58 -5.32 -18.40 -5.71
CA LEU A 58 -6.41 -17.78 -4.97
C LEU A 58 -7.05 -16.66 -5.77
N SER A 59 -8.27 -16.33 -5.39
CA SER A 59 -8.97 -15.13 -5.81
C SER A 59 -8.92 -14.10 -4.69
N ALA A 60 -8.64 -12.85 -5.02
CA ALA A 60 -8.66 -11.72 -4.11
C ALA A 60 -9.79 -10.76 -4.50
N ARG A 61 -10.52 -10.23 -3.51
CA ARG A 61 -11.55 -9.20 -3.71
C ARG A 61 -11.52 -8.21 -2.57
N GLY A 62 -11.85 -6.95 -2.83
CA GLY A 62 -12.01 -5.99 -1.75
C GLY A 62 -12.29 -4.57 -2.25
N ASN A 63 -12.36 -3.67 -1.28
CA ASN A 63 -12.56 -2.25 -1.53
C ASN A 63 -11.48 -1.45 -0.83
N LEU A 64 -11.08 -0.33 -1.43
CA LEU A 64 -10.18 0.63 -0.83
C LEU A 64 -10.77 2.03 -0.98
N LEU A 65 -10.59 2.85 0.04
CA LEU A 65 -10.83 4.27 -0.01
C LEU A 65 -9.50 4.96 -0.31
N LEU A 66 -9.51 5.84 -1.31
CA LEU A 66 -8.41 6.75 -1.63
C LEU A 66 -8.73 8.12 -1.05
N THR A 67 -7.80 8.67 -0.28
CA THR A 67 -7.94 9.99 0.37
C THR A 67 -6.66 10.79 0.23
N GLY A 68 -6.76 12.11 0.42
CA GLY A 68 -5.61 13.01 0.35
C GLY A 68 -4.90 12.94 -1.00
N CYS A 69 -5.67 12.81 -2.10
CA CYS A 69 -5.09 12.73 -3.44
C CYS A 69 -4.48 14.08 -3.84
N ALA A 70 -3.23 14.05 -4.25
CA ALA A 70 -2.46 15.21 -4.70
C ALA A 70 -1.77 14.90 -6.03
N SER A 71 -1.89 15.82 -6.98
CA SER A 71 -1.26 15.73 -8.29
C SER A 71 -0.05 16.67 -8.32
N ALA A 72 1.12 16.15 -8.68
CA ALA A 72 2.35 16.96 -8.73
C ALA A 72 2.51 17.68 -10.08
N ASP A 73 1.95 17.13 -11.15
CA ASP A 73 2.03 17.64 -12.53
C ASP A 73 0.75 18.36 -13.00
N GLY A 74 -0.32 18.33 -12.20
CA GLY A 74 -1.61 18.95 -12.48
C GLY A 74 -2.61 18.09 -13.24
N THR A 75 -2.20 16.95 -13.81
CA THR A 75 -3.05 16.09 -14.66
C THR A 75 -4.26 15.52 -13.91
N GLY A 76 -4.14 15.34 -12.59
CA GLY A 76 -5.19 14.84 -11.71
C GLY A 76 -5.66 15.84 -10.65
N ALA A 77 -5.41 17.15 -10.82
CA ALA A 77 -5.63 18.14 -9.76
C ALA A 77 -7.08 18.25 -9.25
N PHE A 78 -8.06 17.86 -10.06
CA PHE A 78 -9.48 17.83 -9.70
C PHE A 78 -9.90 16.54 -8.96
N LEU A 79 -9.03 15.53 -8.88
CA LEU A 79 -9.28 14.26 -8.21
C LEU A 79 -8.84 14.36 -6.75
N ARG A 80 -9.77 14.40 -5.80
CA ARG A 80 -9.47 14.60 -4.36
C ARG A 80 -9.54 13.32 -3.55
N SER A 81 -10.41 12.41 -3.95
CA SER A 81 -10.57 11.10 -3.33
C SER A 81 -11.11 10.09 -4.34
N GLY A 82 -11.15 8.82 -3.94
CA GLY A 82 -11.63 7.75 -4.81
C GLY A 82 -12.15 6.54 -4.04
N TRP A 83 -13.08 5.82 -4.65
CA TRP A 83 -13.53 4.51 -4.18
C TRP A 83 -13.06 3.44 -5.15
N VAL A 84 -12.25 2.51 -4.66
CA VAL A 84 -11.69 1.41 -5.43
C VAL A 84 -12.47 0.14 -5.12
N THR A 85 -12.91 -0.55 -6.17
CA THR A 85 -13.37 -1.94 -6.08
C THR A 85 -12.43 -2.81 -6.89
N LEU A 86 -11.80 -3.81 -6.27
CA LEU A 86 -10.83 -4.67 -6.93
C LEU A 86 -11.22 -6.14 -6.87
N LYS A 87 -10.83 -6.86 -7.91
CA LYS A 87 -10.89 -8.32 -7.99
C LYS A 87 -9.70 -8.85 -8.77
N GLY A 88 -9.20 -10.01 -8.39
CA GLY A 88 -8.10 -10.63 -9.11
C GLY A 88 -7.84 -12.05 -8.69
N THR A 89 -6.86 -12.64 -9.35
CA THR A 89 -6.30 -13.94 -9.03
C THR A 89 -4.80 -13.82 -8.90
N ALA A 90 -4.21 -14.63 -8.03
CA ALA A 90 -2.78 -14.72 -7.85
C ALA A 90 -2.42 -16.15 -7.44
N GLN A 91 -1.16 -16.52 -7.65
CA GLN A 91 -0.56 -17.63 -6.92
C GLN A 91 0.23 -17.05 -5.76
N ALA A 92 -0.23 -17.29 -4.53
CA ALA A 92 0.34 -16.65 -3.36
C ALA A 92 0.51 -17.61 -2.17
N SER A 93 1.49 -17.28 -1.35
CA SER A 93 1.75 -17.79 -0.01
C SER A 93 1.95 -16.63 0.96
N CYS A 94 2.17 -16.93 2.24
CA CYS A 94 2.51 -15.90 3.23
C CYS A 94 3.78 -15.10 2.89
N THR A 95 4.68 -15.65 2.07
CA THR A 95 5.99 -15.07 1.76
C THR A 95 6.16 -14.65 0.31
N SER A 96 5.21 -14.98 -0.57
CA SER A 96 5.35 -14.70 -2.00
C SER A 96 4.02 -14.51 -2.71
N ALA A 97 4.02 -13.71 -3.78
CA ALA A 97 2.92 -13.66 -4.75
C ALA A 97 3.49 -13.58 -6.16
N GLN A 98 2.84 -14.27 -7.10
CA GLN A 98 3.19 -14.30 -8.51
C GLN A 98 1.96 -14.57 -9.38
N ARG A 99 2.09 -14.40 -10.70
CA ARG A 99 1.01 -14.61 -11.68
C ARG A 99 -0.25 -13.84 -11.31
N VAL A 100 -0.05 -12.60 -10.87
CA VAL A 100 -1.12 -11.70 -10.46
C VAL A 100 -1.84 -11.22 -11.71
N ARG A 101 -3.17 -11.38 -11.72
CA ARG A 101 -4.07 -10.84 -12.73
C ARG A 101 -5.29 -10.27 -12.07
N GLY A 102 -5.56 -8.99 -12.27
CA GLY A 102 -6.68 -8.34 -11.62
C GLY A 102 -7.22 -7.15 -12.41
N THR A 103 -8.41 -6.74 -12.00
CA THR A 103 -9.00 -5.48 -12.42
C THR A 103 -9.42 -4.70 -11.18
N ALA A 104 -9.24 -3.38 -11.25
CA ALA A 104 -9.77 -2.46 -10.27
C ALA A 104 -10.56 -1.36 -10.96
N ARG A 105 -11.67 -0.96 -10.37
CA ARG A 105 -12.47 0.18 -10.81
C ARG A 105 -12.36 1.26 -9.75
N VAL A 106 -11.96 2.45 -10.15
CA VAL A 106 -11.81 3.61 -9.26
C VAL A 106 -12.85 4.64 -9.63
N THR A 107 -13.83 4.88 -8.76
CA THR A 107 -14.73 6.02 -8.88
C THR A 107 -14.07 7.21 -8.21
N TRP A 108 -13.86 8.29 -8.95
CA TRP A 108 -13.19 9.48 -8.46
C TRP A 108 -14.16 10.53 -7.99
N PHE A 109 -13.77 11.29 -6.97
CA PHE A 109 -14.56 12.38 -6.41
C PHE A 109 -13.77 13.70 -6.38
N GLY A 110 -14.48 14.78 -6.67
CA GLY A 110 -13.99 16.16 -6.62
C GLY A 110 -13.95 16.74 -5.21
N ALA A 111 -13.57 18.02 -5.10
CA ALA A 111 -13.52 18.74 -3.83
C ALA A 111 -14.91 18.92 -3.18
N ASP A 112 -15.95 18.92 -3.99
CA ASP A 112 -17.36 18.97 -3.58
C ASP A 112 -17.93 17.59 -3.18
N GLY A 113 -17.10 16.54 -3.21
CA GLY A 113 -17.51 15.17 -2.93
C GLY A 113 -18.35 14.52 -4.02
N ARG A 114 -18.53 15.16 -5.19
CA ARG A 114 -19.31 14.60 -6.30
C ARG A 114 -18.45 13.68 -7.17
N PRO A 115 -19.04 12.64 -7.79
CA PRO A 115 -18.32 11.78 -8.71
C PRO A 115 -17.93 12.57 -9.96
N VAL A 116 -16.64 12.57 -10.30
CA VAL A 116 -16.06 13.29 -11.45
C VAL A 116 -15.61 12.37 -12.58
N GLY A 117 -15.56 11.06 -12.33
CA GLY A 117 -15.20 10.09 -13.35
C GLY A 117 -14.97 8.71 -12.78
N THR A 118 -14.68 7.77 -13.67
CA THR A 118 -14.29 6.41 -13.28
C THR A 118 -13.11 5.95 -14.10
N SER A 119 -12.10 5.39 -13.44
CA SER A 119 -10.97 4.72 -14.07
C SER A 119 -11.09 3.21 -13.96
N GLU A 120 -10.67 2.51 -15.01
CA GLU A 120 -10.43 1.08 -14.95
C GLU A 120 -8.92 0.83 -14.97
N VAL A 121 -8.46 0.01 -14.04
CA VAL A 121 -7.06 -0.38 -13.89
C VAL A 121 -6.95 -1.87 -14.17
N ARG A 122 -5.98 -2.25 -14.99
CA ARG A 122 -5.59 -3.65 -15.17
C ARG A 122 -4.26 -3.92 -14.50
N THR A 123 -4.26 -4.92 -13.64
CA THR A 123 -3.09 -5.40 -12.91
C THR A 123 -2.61 -6.68 -13.58
N LYS A 124 -1.35 -6.69 -14.00
CA LYS A 124 -0.68 -7.91 -14.48
C LYS A 124 0.76 -7.92 -13.97
N ALA A 125 1.06 -8.84 -13.07
CA ALA A 125 2.42 -9.07 -12.60
C ALA A 125 2.75 -10.56 -12.70
N ASP A 126 3.59 -10.91 -13.68
CA ASP A 126 4.01 -12.29 -13.90
C ASP A 126 5.23 -12.66 -13.02
N ARG A 127 5.93 -11.68 -12.44
CA ARG A 127 7.14 -11.89 -11.63
C ARG A 127 6.84 -12.12 -10.14
N LEU A 128 7.74 -12.86 -9.50
CA LEU A 128 7.70 -13.17 -8.07
C LEU A 128 7.98 -11.91 -7.24
N ALA A 129 7.02 -11.52 -6.39
CA ALA A 129 7.23 -10.50 -5.37
C ALA A 129 7.61 -11.18 -4.06
N THR A 130 8.89 -11.08 -3.68
CA THR A 130 9.48 -11.74 -2.49
C THR A 130 9.68 -10.82 -1.29
N ARG A 131 9.70 -9.48 -1.47
CA ARG A 131 9.86 -8.51 -0.36
C ARG A 131 8.55 -7.98 0.18
N SER A 132 7.60 -7.69 -0.70
CA SER A 132 6.21 -7.35 -0.34
C SER A 132 5.28 -7.95 -1.39
N PRO A 133 4.73 -9.14 -1.13
CA PRO A 133 3.77 -9.79 -2.03
C PRO A 133 2.55 -8.92 -2.35
N ALA A 134 2.23 -7.96 -1.47
CA ALA A 134 1.09 -7.07 -1.62
C ALA A 134 1.33 -5.94 -2.63
N ASP A 135 2.58 -5.49 -2.83
CA ASP A 135 2.90 -4.37 -3.73
C ASP A 135 2.69 -4.75 -5.22
N SER A 136 2.86 -6.03 -5.54
CA SER A 136 2.58 -6.53 -6.91
C SER A 136 1.09 -6.60 -7.24
N LEU A 137 0.22 -6.63 -6.22
CA LEU A 137 -1.23 -6.54 -6.42
C LEU A 137 -1.70 -5.13 -6.77
N LEU A 138 -0.90 -4.11 -6.41
CA LEU A 138 -1.19 -2.70 -6.66
C LEU A 138 -0.42 -2.11 -7.84
N SER A 139 0.28 -2.94 -8.60
CA SER A 139 1.03 -2.52 -9.79
C SER A 139 0.24 -2.80 -11.07
N GLY A 140 -0.05 -1.79 -11.88
CA GLY A 140 -0.89 -1.95 -13.06
C GLY A 140 -0.84 -0.77 -14.02
N THR A 141 -1.82 -0.73 -14.91
CA THR A 141 -1.99 0.38 -15.85
C THR A 141 -3.46 0.75 -15.92
N VAL A 142 -3.73 2.06 -15.91
CA VAL A 142 -5.07 2.58 -16.12
C VAL A 142 -5.41 2.41 -17.60
N VAL A 143 -6.43 1.61 -17.91
CA VAL A 143 -6.85 1.33 -19.30
C VAL A 143 -7.91 2.30 -19.80
N SER A 144 -8.63 2.98 -18.90
CA SER A 144 -9.65 3.97 -19.26
C SER A 144 -9.89 4.96 -18.11
N GLY A 145 -10.48 6.11 -18.43
CA GLY A 145 -10.87 7.15 -17.49
C GLY A 145 -9.90 8.34 -17.38
N PRO A 146 -10.04 9.19 -16.35
CA PRO A 146 -9.30 10.46 -16.21
C PRO A 146 -7.78 10.36 -16.16
N LEU A 147 -7.24 9.17 -15.84
CA LEU A 147 -5.81 8.90 -15.76
C LEU A 147 -5.39 7.81 -16.76
N ALA A 148 -6.09 7.70 -17.90
CA ALA A 148 -5.81 6.64 -18.87
C ALA A 148 -4.33 6.63 -19.31
N ARG A 149 -3.75 5.43 -19.42
CA ARG A 149 -2.35 5.13 -19.73
C ARG A 149 -1.35 5.38 -18.59
N GLU A 150 -1.77 6.01 -17.49
CA GLU A 150 -0.92 6.12 -16.31
C GLU A 150 -0.62 4.74 -15.72
N ARG A 151 0.61 4.56 -15.26
CA ARG A 151 0.95 3.37 -14.47
C ARG A 151 0.44 3.56 -13.06
N VAL A 152 0.01 2.46 -12.46
CA VAL A 152 -0.39 2.42 -11.05
C VAL A 152 0.70 1.67 -10.32
N SER A 153 1.18 2.25 -9.24
CA SER A 153 2.02 1.57 -8.26
C SER A 153 1.44 1.81 -6.88
N GLY A 154 1.61 0.85 -5.98
CA GLY A 154 1.19 1.07 -4.61
C GLY A 154 1.92 0.16 -3.66
N SER A 155 2.00 0.61 -2.42
CA SER A 155 2.51 -0.15 -1.30
C SER A 155 1.37 -0.39 -0.33
N ILE A 156 1.23 -1.62 0.15
CA ILE A 156 0.35 -1.94 1.27
C ILE A 156 1.22 -2.50 2.37
N THR A 157 1.12 -1.91 3.56
CA THR A 157 1.65 -2.53 4.76
C THR A 157 0.60 -3.51 5.28
N PRO A 158 0.88 -4.82 5.34
CA PRO A 158 -0.03 -5.76 5.95
C PRO A 158 -0.15 -5.45 7.45
N ALA A 159 -1.37 -5.36 7.97
CA ALA A 159 -1.57 -5.20 9.41
C ALA A 159 -1.14 -6.44 10.22
N MET A 160 -0.91 -7.59 9.56
CA MET A 160 -0.49 -8.84 10.22
C MET A 160 0.96 -9.21 9.89
N ALA A 161 1.72 -9.57 10.92
CA ALA A 161 3.06 -10.15 10.78
C ALA A 161 3.03 -11.51 10.06
N LEU A 162 4.10 -11.80 9.32
CA LEU A 162 4.35 -13.08 8.61
C LEU A 162 4.05 -14.32 9.45
N LEU A 163 4.40 -14.28 10.74
CA LEU A 163 4.18 -15.37 11.70
C LEU A 163 2.69 -15.69 11.90
N GLY A 164 1.82 -14.66 11.87
CA GLY A 164 0.37 -14.84 11.98
C GLY A 164 -0.23 -15.52 10.74
N CYS A 165 0.31 -15.21 9.57
CA CYS A 165 -0.07 -15.89 8.33
C CYS A 165 0.42 -17.34 8.32
N ALA A 166 1.67 -17.59 8.74
CA ALA A 166 2.27 -18.92 8.75
C ALA A 166 1.49 -19.93 9.62
N THR A 167 1.00 -19.47 10.77
CA THR A 167 0.34 -20.33 11.77
C THR A 167 -1.17 -20.50 11.53
N ARG A 168 -1.87 -19.47 11.07
CA ARG A 168 -3.35 -19.46 10.96
C ARG A 168 -3.87 -19.32 9.54
N GLY A 169 -2.99 -19.04 8.58
CA GLY A 169 -3.38 -18.57 7.27
C GLY A 169 -4.06 -17.19 7.32
N MET A 170 -4.46 -16.69 6.16
CA MET A 170 -5.08 -15.38 6.02
C MET A 170 -6.23 -15.43 5.01
N LYS A 171 -7.47 -15.30 5.49
CA LYS A 171 -8.67 -15.20 4.65
C LYS A 171 -9.07 -13.76 4.37
N SER A 172 -8.64 -12.82 5.21
CA SER A 172 -8.88 -11.39 5.02
C SER A 172 -7.72 -10.54 5.51
N LEU A 173 -7.61 -9.34 4.96
CA LEU A 173 -6.56 -8.37 5.27
C LEU A 173 -7.14 -6.96 5.30
N ALA A 174 -6.99 -6.29 6.45
CA ALA A 174 -7.08 -4.84 6.49
C ALA A 174 -5.80 -4.27 5.89
N ALA A 175 -5.95 -3.39 4.91
CA ALA A 175 -4.85 -2.83 4.14
C ALA A 175 -4.81 -1.32 4.33
N ALA A 176 -3.60 -0.79 4.52
CA ALA A 176 -3.33 0.64 4.49
C ALA A 176 -2.01 0.88 3.76
N GLY A 177 -1.91 2.02 3.08
CA GLY A 177 -0.69 2.40 2.39
C GLY A 177 -0.89 3.55 1.42
N ARG A 178 -0.10 3.57 0.35
CA ARG A 178 -0.10 4.66 -0.64
C ARG A 178 -0.24 4.08 -2.05
N VAL A 179 -0.99 4.77 -2.89
CA VAL A 179 -1.13 4.46 -4.31
C VAL A 179 -0.74 5.69 -5.11
N THR A 180 0.05 5.47 -6.14
CA THR A 180 0.55 6.51 -7.05
C THR A 180 0.20 6.13 -8.48
N PHE A 181 -0.22 7.13 -9.25
CA PHE A 181 -0.51 7.07 -10.67
C PHE A 181 0.55 7.93 -11.37
N GLY A 182 1.30 7.35 -12.31
CA GLY A 182 2.46 7.95 -13.00
C GLY A 182 3.45 6.93 -13.51
#